data_AF-A0A3D4QVE4-F1
#
_entry.id   AF-A0A3D4QVE4-F1
#
_cell.length_a   1.000
_cell.length_b   1.000
_cell.length_c   1.000
_cell.angle_alpha   90.00
_cell.angle_beta   90.00
_cell.angle_gamma   90.00
#
_symmetry.space_group_name_H-M   'P 1'
#
loop_
_entity.id
_entity.type
_entity.pdbx_description
1 polymer ?
#
loop_
_entity_poly.entity_id
_entity_poly.type
_entity_poly.pdbx_seq_one_letter_code
_entity_poly.pdbx_strand_id
1 'polypeptide(L)'
;MSQNNLFKTVHVLGLTLLGISSFFISGLIACIVILRFDNYILATIIAGGIGGFILGLFHWKHRMLGRMTFAGLIAVPIGLLGSFILIEGLVGGFGLLFPSIAAHFENTGIGDIIAIILMGIMFGVIFGAIVYGRKSIRLFSVVCGAVSIPFGLLVGAMNSGYWIKVWLESLFEAFGKIDLNLLVIIISFGLGIGLSIS
;
A
#
# COMPACT_ATOMS: atom_id res chain seq x y z
N MET A 1 -5.70 17.30 30.26
CA MET A 1 -5.99 16.55 29.03
C MET A 1 -7.30 15.80 29.25
N SER A 2 -8.40 16.19 28.60
CA SER A 2 -9.74 15.64 28.87
C SER A 2 -9.81 14.16 28.48
N GLN A 3 -10.45 13.31 29.30
CA GLN A 3 -10.62 11.87 29.07
C GLN A 3 -11.15 11.54 27.65
N ASN A 4 -11.93 12.45 27.05
CA ASN A 4 -12.43 12.31 25.68
C ASN A 4 -11.33 12.30 24.60
N ASN A 5 -10.22 13.02 24.80
CA ASN A 5 -9.13 13.06 23.82
C ASN A 5 -8.29 11.79 23.87
N LEU A 6 -8.15 11.19 25.06
CA LEU A 6 -7.45 9.92 25.24
C LEU A 6 -8.21 8.78 24.56
N PHE A 7 -9.53 8.69 24.75
CA PHE A 7 -10.37 7.66 24.12
C PHE A 7 -10.36 7.75 22.59
N LYS A 8 -10.44 8.96 22.03
CA LYS A 8 -10.32 9.18 20.58
C LYS A 8 -8.95 8.73 20.04
N THR A 9 -7.88 9.06 20.75
CA THR A 9 -6.51 8.70 20.33
C THR A 9 -6.32 7.18 20.36
N VAL A 10 -6.80 6.51 21.41
CA VAL A 10 -6.76 5.05 21.53
C VAL A 10 -7.57 4.39 20.40
N HIS A 11 -8.73 4.94 20.06
CA HIS A 11 -9.55 4.43 18.96
C HIS A 11 -8.86 4.57 17.59
N VAL A 12 -8.25 5.73 17.32
CA VAL A 12 -7.48 5.98 16.08
C VAL A 12 -6.31 5.01 15.96
N LEU A 13 -5.53 4.85 17.04
CA LEU A 13 -4.41 3.90 17.09
C LEU A 13 -4.88 2.47 16.89
N GLY A 14 -6.01 2.08 17.50
CA GLY A 14 -6.61 0.76 17.34
C GLY A 14 -6.94 0.46 15.88
N LEU A 15 -7.68 1.34 15.19
CA LEU A 15 -8.03 1.16 13.79
C LEU A 15 -6.79 1.12 12.87
N THR A 16 -5.79 1.94 13.19
CA THR A 16 -4.53 1.97 12.46
C THR A 16 -3.77 0.65 12.58
N LEU A 17 -3.69 0.08 13.78
CA LEU A 17 -3.08 -1.23 14.03
C LEU A 17 -3.85 -2.36 13.34
N LEU A 18 -5.18 -2.30 13.28
CA LEU A 18 -6.01 -3.27 12.56
C LEU A 18 -5.76 -3.17 11.04
N GLY A 19 -5.63 -1.95 10.50
CA GLY A 19 -5.22 -1.69 9.12
C GLY A 19 -3.86 -2.29 8.79
N ILE A 20 -2.84 -2.01 9.61
CA ILE A 20 -1.49 -2.56 9.42
C ILE A 20 -1.52 -4.10 9.48
N SER A 21 -2.09 -4.68 10.54
CA SER A 21 -2.05 -6.13 10.75
C SER A 21 -2.80 -6.90 9.64
N SER A 22 -3.97 -6.42 9.22
CA SER A 22 -4.74 -7.04 8.13
C SER A 22 -3.96 -7.09 6.82
N PHE A 23 -3.39 -5.96 6.40
CA PHE A 23 -2.62 -5.88 5.17
C PHE A 23 -1.23 -6.51 5.28
N PHE A 24 -0.63 -6.55 6.47
CA PHE A 24 0.61 -7.28 6.72
C PHE A 24 0.43 -8.79 6.48
N ILE A 25 -0.57 -9.40 7.13
CA ILE A 25 -0.90 -10.83 6.95
C ILE A 25 -1.19 -11.11 5.48
N SER A 26 -1.98 -10.22 4.85
CA SER A 26 -2.33 -10.37 3.46
C SER A 26 -1.15 -10.21 2.50
N GLY A 27 -0.21 -9.31 2.81
CA GLY A 27 1.02 -9.11 2.05
C GLY A 27 1.94 -10.33 2.13
N LEU A 28 2.08 -10.95 3.32
CA LEU A 28 2.82 -12.20 3.47
C LEU A 28 2.23 -13.32 2.62
N ILE A 29 0.91 -13.48 2.62
CA ILE A 29 0.22 -14.46 1.78
C ILE A 29 0.49 -14.17 0.30
N ALA A 30 0.43 -12.91 -0.11
CA ALA A 30 0.73 -12.51 -1.49
C ALA A 30 2.17 -12.85 -1.90
N CYS A 31 3.14 -12.65 -1.01
CA CYS A 31 4.54 -13.01 -1.27
C CYS A 31 4.71 -14.53 -1.42
N ILE A 32 3.99 -15.34 -0.63
CA ILE A 32 3.97 -16.80 -0.78
C ILE A 32 3.34 -17.20 -2.14
N VAL A 33 2.28 -16.50 -2.57
CA VAL A 33 1.66 -16.73 -3.89
C VAL A 33 2.65 -16.42 -5.01
N ILE A 34 3.41 -15.32 -4.93
CA ILE A 34 4.44 -14.97 -5.92
C ILE A 34 5.50 -16.06 -5.97
N LEU A 35 6.01 -16.50 -4.83
CA LEU A 35 7.00 -17.56 -4.76
C LEU A 35 6.54 -18.87 -5.41
N ARG A 36 5.23 -19.15 -5.40
CA ARG A 36 4.68 -20.41 -5.92
C ARG A 36 4.21 -20.34 -7.37
N PHE A 37 3.66 -19.21 -7.79
CA PHE A 37 2.99 -19.07 -9.09
C PHE A 37 3.65 -18.05 -10.01
N ASP A 38 4.65 -17.30 -9.53
CA ASP A 38 5.36 -16.23 -10.25
C ASP A 38 4.42 -15.22 -10.93
N ASN A 39 3.27 -14.96 -10.29
CA ASN A 39 2.21 -14.14 -10.85
C ASN A 39 1.83 -13.00 -9.91
N TYR A 40 2.38 -11.83 -10.18
CA TYR A 40 2.17 -10.60 -9.43
C TYR A 40 0.71 -10.10 -9.50
N ILE A 41 0.03 -10.28 -10.64
CA ILE A 41 -1.37 -9.87 -10.78
C ILE A 41 -2.25 -10.71 -9.85
N LEU A 42 -2.05 -12.02 -9.85
CA LEU A 42 -2.78 -12.91 -8.95
C LEU A 42 -2.48 -12.58 -7.49
N ALA A 43 -1.21 -12.36 -7.15
CA ALA A 43 -0.79 -12.03 -5.80
C ALA A 43 -1.41 -10.73 -5.28
N THR A 44 -1.48 -9.69 -6.11
CA THR A 44 -2.08 -8.39 -5.74
C THR A 44 -3.60 -8.45 -5.58
N ILE A 45 -4.29 -9.25 -6.40
CA ILE A 45 -5.73 -9.54 -6.23
C ILE A 45 -5.96 -10.25 -4.89
N ILE A 46 -5.15 -11.27 -4.57
CA ILE A 46 -5.24 -12.01 -3.31
C ILE A 46 -4.91 -11.09 -2.13
N ALA A 47 -3.86 -10.26 -2.25
CA ALA A 47 -3.48 -9.28 -1.23
C ALA A 47 -4.60 -8.28 -0.93
N GLY A 48 -5.24 -7.77 -1.98
CA GLY A 48 -6.35 -6.84 -1.83
C GLY A 48 -7.58 -7.48 -1.21
N GLY A 49 -7.97 -8.65 -1.72
CA GLY A 49 -9.15 -9.38 -1.24
C GLY A 49 -9.02 -9.80 0.21
N ILE A 50 -7.92 -10.48 0.56
CA ILE A 50 -7.67 -10.96 1.93
C ILE A 50 -7.48 -9.78 2.89
N GLY A 51 -6.69 -8.76 2.52
CA GLY A 51 -6.47 -7.58 3.35
C GLY A 51 -7.77 -6.84 3.66
N GLY A 52 -8.60 -6.59 2.64
CA GLY A 52 -9.91 -5.97 2.79
C GLY A 52 -10.90 -6.82 3.60
N PHE A 53 -10.84 -8.15 3.46
CA PHE A 53 -11.66 -9.09 4.22
C PHE A 53 -11.28 -9.11 5.71
N ILE A 54 -10.00 -9.27 6.03
CA ILE A 54 -9.51 -9.28 7.42
C ILE A 54 -9.81 -7.93 8.09
N LEU A 55 -9.58 -6.81 7.38
CA LEU A 55 -9.92 -5.49 7.89
C LEU A 55 -11.43 -5.37 8.18
N GLY A 56 -12.28 -5.88 7.27
CA GLY A 56 -13.73 -5.90 7.46
C GLY A 56 -14.19 -6.75 8.65
N LEU A 57 -13.51 -7.88 8.90
CA LEU A 57 -13.74 -8.71 10.10
C LEU A 57 -13.37 -7.95 11.37
N PHE A 58 -12.19 -7.34 11.40
CA PHE A 58 -11.69 -6.58 12.55
C PHE A 58 -12.52 -5.34 12.87
N HIS A 59 -13.06 -4.68 11.85
CA HIS A 59 -13.95 -3.53 12.03
C HIS A 59 -15.35 -3.93 12.57
N TRP A 60 -15.61 -5.23 12.76
CA TRP A 60 -16.81 -5.83 13.36
C TRP A 60 -18.16 -5.32 12.81
N LYS A 61 -18.16 -4.78 11.59
CA LYS A 61 -19.33 -4.22 10.95
C LYS A 61 -19.74 -5.13 9.80
N HIS A 62 -20.54 -6.14 10.13
CA HIS A 62 -20.83 -7.27 9.23
C HIS A 62 -21.38 -6.83 7.85
N ARG A 63 -22.14 -5.74 7.78
CA ARG A 63 -22.66 -5.14 6.53
C ARG A 63 -21.58 -4.49 5.64
N MET A 64 -20.41 -4.16 6.18
CA MET A 64 -19.30 -3.54 5.45
C MET A 64 -18.25 -4.54 4.99
N LEU A 65 -18.28 -5.77 5.48
CA LEU A 65 -17.30 -6.80 5.17
C LEU A 65 -17.19 -7.04 3.65
N GLY A 66 -18.30 -7.32 2.98
CA GLY A 66 -18.29 -7.54 1.52
C GLY A 66 -17.82 -6.31 0.74
N ARG A 67 -18.15 -5.10 1.19
CA ARG A 67 -17.72 -3.84 0.53
C ARG A 67 -16.22 -3.61 0.69
N MET A 68 -15.65 -3.90 1.86
CA MET A 68 -14.21 -3.75 2.13
C MET A 68 -13.40 -4.81 1.40
N THR A 69 -13.86 -6.06 1.34
CA THR A 69 -13.24 -7.11 0.51
C THR A 69 -13.25 -6.74 -0.97
N PHE A 70 -14.40 -6.32 -1.50
CA PHE A 70 -14.53 -5.91 -2.90
C PHE A 70 -13.68 -4.67 -3.22
N ALA A 71 -13.65 -3.70 -2.30
CA ALA A 71 -12.81 -2.53 -2.41
C ALA A 71 -11.33 -2.90 -2.46
N GLY A 72 -10.85 -3.76 -1.55
CA GLY A 72 -9.46 -4.22 -1.55
C GLY A 72 -9.09 -4.99 -2.81
N LEU A 73 -9.95 -5.91 -3.24
CA LEU A 73 -9.76 -6.75 -4.44
C LEU A 73 -9.59 -5.93 -5.72
N ILE A 74 -10.21 -4.75 -5.80
CA ILE A 74 -10.10 -3.83 -6.94
C ILE A 74 -8.98 -2.80 -6.71
N ALA A 75 -8.95 -2.18 -5.54
CA ALA A 75 -8.09 -1.04 -5.27
C ALA A 75 -6.61 -1.41 -5.27
N VAL A 76 -6.22 -2.59 -4.73
CA VAL A 76 -4.82 -3.00 -4.69
C VAL A 76 -4.24 -3.24 -6.09
N PRO A 77 -4.82 -4.10 -6.95
CA PRO A 77 -4.27 -4.33 -8.28
C PRO A 77 -4.35 -3.08 -9.17
N ILE A 78 -5.45 -2.31 -9.12
CA ILE A 78 -5.55 -1.06 -9.90
C ILE A 78 -4.58 0.00 -9.36
N GLY A 79 -4.43 0.12 -8.04
CA GLY A 79 -3.49 1.05 -7.43
C GLY A 79 -2.05 0.76 -7.83
N LEU A 80 -1.64 -0.51 -7.77
CA LEU A 80 -0.31 -0.96 -8.20
C LEU A 80 -0.12 -0.80 -9.71
N LEU A 81 -0.91 -1.50 -10.52
CA LEU A 81 -0.73 -1.54 -11.98
C LEU A 81 -0.98 -0.18 -12.63
N GLY A 82 -2.02 0.52 -12.19
CA GLY A 82 -2.37 1.83 -12.73
C GLY A 82 -1.29 2.87 -12.49
N SER A 83 -0.63 2.82 -11.32
CA SER A 83 0.47 3.75 -11.01
C SER A 83 1.74 3.41 -11.77
N PHE A 84 2.04 2.12 -11.96
CA PHE A 84 3.15 1.69 -12.83
C PHE A 84 2.94 2.17 -14.26
N ILE A 85 1.76 1.94 -14.85
CA ILE A 85 1.45 2.39 -16.21
C ILE A 85 1.53 3.92 -16.32
N LEU A 86 1.01 4.65 -15.33
CA LEU A 86 1.08 6.11 -15.31
C LEU A 86 2.52 6.60 -15.24
N ILE A 87 3.38 5.96 -14.46
CA ILE A 87 4.77 6.38 -14.31
C ILE A 87 5.62 5.95 -15.48
N GLU A 88 5.48 4.73 -15.99
CA GLU A 88 6.17 4.31 -17.20
C GLU A 88 5.75 5.18 -18.39
N GLY A 89 4.46 5.53 -18.49
CA GLY A 89 3.99 6.49 -19.48
C GLY A 89 4.55 7.89 -19.26
N LEU A 90 4.60 8.36 -18.01
CA LEU A 90 5.09 9.69 -17.66
C LEU A 90 6.60 9.80 -17.85
N VAL A 91 7.39 8.87 -17.31
CA VAL A 91 8.85 8.81 -17.36
C VAL A 91 9.33 8.39 -18.74
N GLY A 92 8.64 7.47 -19.42
CA GLY A 92 8.93 7.12 -20.82
C GLY A 92 8.65 8.31 -21.75
N GLY A 93 7.55 9.02 -21.55
CA GLY A 93 7.23 10.26 -22.27
C GLY A 93 8.19 11.41 -21.94
N PHE A 94 8.56 11.58 -20.67
CA PHE A 94 9.52 12.58 -20.22
C PHE A 94 10.94 12.28 -20.67
N GLY A 95 11.37 11.02 -20.64
CA GLY A 95 12.70 10.58 -21.04
C GLY A 95 12.94 10.75 -22.53
N LEU A 96 11.88 10.69 -23.35
CA LEU A 96 11.93 11.00 -24.77
C LEU A 96 12.12 12.51 -25.03
N LEU A 97 11.69 13.38 -24.10
CA LEU A 97 11.83 14.83 -24.19
C LEU A 97 13.06 15.38 -23.44
N PHE A 98 13.49 14.73 -22.36
CA PHE A 98 14.56 15.17 -21.45
C PHE A 98 15.36 13.97 -20.88
N PRO A 99 16.24 13.35 -21.70
CA PRO A 99 16.94 12.11 -21.31
C PRO A 99 17.90 12.27 -20.12
N SER A 100 18.50 13.45 -19.92
CA SER A 100 19.40 13.72 -18.78
C SER A 100 18.67 13.74 -17.43
N ILE A 101 17.41 14.16 -17.43
CA ILE A 101 16.57 14.21 -16.23
C ILE A 101 16.05 12.80 -15.92
N ALA A 102 15.66 12.02 -16.93
CA ALA A 102 15.24 10.62 -16.76
C ALA A 102 16.36 9.76 -16.14
N ALA A 103 17.60 9.90 -16.63
CA ALA A 103 18.76 9.22 -16.04
C ALA A 103 19.05 9.66 -14.59
N HIS A 104 18.65 10.86 -14.20
CA HIS A 104 18.75 11.33 -12.82
C HIS A 104 17.66 10.71 -11.92
N PHE A 105 16.42 10.59 -12.41
CA PHE A 105 15.33 9.93 -11.69
C PHE A 105 15.60 8.44 -11.43
N GLU A 106 16.17 7.75 -12.41
CA GLU A 106 16.52 6.34 -12.31
C GLU A 106 17.65 6.10 -11.29
N ASN A 107 18.64 7.00 -11.24
CA ASN A 107 19.77 6.89 -10.30
C ASN A 107 19.48 7.37 -8.87
N THR A 108 18.41 8.12 -8.64
CA THR A 108 18.11 8.73 -7.33
C THR A 108 17.02 8.01 -6.52
N GLY A 109 16.36 7.01 -7.10
CA GLY A 109 15.23 6.31 -6.47
C GLY A 109 13.98 7.18 -6.30
N ILE A 110 13.96 8.41 -6.86
CA ILE A 110 12.82 9.32 -6.79
C ILE A 110 11.62 8.75 -7.55
N GLY A 111 11.86 7.99 -8.63
CA GLY A 111 10.81 7.29 -9.37
C GLY A 111 10.00 6.35 -8.48
N ASP A 112 10.65 5.55 -7.64
CA ASP A 112 9.99 4.62 -6.72
C ASP A 112 9.13 5.35 -5.68
N ILE A 113 9.62 6.48 -5.17
CA ILE A 113 8.88 7.30 -4.20
C ILE A 113 7.60 7.84 -4.84
N ILE A 114 7.71 8.42 -6.04
CA ILE A 114 6.56 8.95 -6.78
C ILE A 114 5.56 7.83 -7.11
N ALA A 115 6.06 6.64 -7.48
CA ALA A 115 5.24 5.45 -7.71
C ALA A 115 4.43 5.07 -6.50
N ILE A 116 5.06 4.95 -5.36
CA ILE A 116 4.39 4.49 -4.15
C ILE A 116 3.38 5.53 -3.66
N ILE A 117 3.68 6.83 -3.81
CA ILE A 117 2.71 7.90 -3.52
C ILE A 117 1.49 7.82 -4.44
N LEU A 118 1.69 7.67 -5.76
CA LEU A 118 0.60 7.53 -6.72
C LEU A 118 -0.24 6.28 -6.45
N MET A 119 0.43 5.17 -6.11
CA MET A 119 -0.22 3.92 -5.70
C MET A 119 -1.11 4.15 -4.49
N GLY A 120 -0.60 4.81 -3.46
CA GLY A 120 -1.36 5.17 -2.26
C GLY A 120 -2.57 6.06 -2.56
N ILE A 121 -2.40 7.07 -3.40
CA ILE A 121 -3.49 7.97 -3.82
C ILE A 121 -4.57 7.19 -4.56
N MET A 122 -4.20 6.43 -5.59
CA MET A 122 -5.16 5.64 -6.40
C MET A 122 -5.89 4.62 -5.53
N PHE A 123 -5.15 3.90 -4.69
CA PHE A 123 -5.70 2.96 -3.73
C PHE A 123 -6.73 3.63 -2.81
N GLY A 124 -6.37 4.76 -2.20
CA GLY A 124 -7.26 5.53 -1.32
C GLY A 124 -8.51 6.03 -2.04
N VAL A 125 -8.38 6.53 -3.27
CA VAL A 125 -9.53 6.98 -4.09
C VAL A 125 -10.52 5.83 -4.31
N ILE A 126 -10.03 4.69 -4.80
CA ILE A 126 -10.88 3.55 -5.16
C ILE A 126 -11.53 2.96 -3.89
N PHE A 127 -10.72 2.73 -2.85
CA PHE A 127 -11.20 2.14 -1.62
C PHE A 127 -12.22 3.04 -0.92
N GLY A 128 -11.90 4.33 -0.79
CA GLY A 128 -12.79 5.34 -0.21
C GLY A 128 -14.12 5.45 -0.95
N ALA A 129 -14.08 5.47 -2.29
CA ALA A 129 -15.25 5.52 -3.14
C ALA A 129 -16.19 4.32 -2.95
N ILE A 130 -15.64 3.10 -2.92
CA ILE A 130 -16.43 1.87 -2.82
C ILE A 130 -17.04 1.69 -1.43
N VAL A 131 -16.27 1.94 -0.36
CA VAL A 131 -16.72 1.66 1.01
C VAL A 131 -17.55 2.81 1.59
N TYR A 132 -17.10 4.05 1.45
CA TYR A 132 -17.67 5.23 2.12
C TYR A 132 -18.33 6.24 1.15
N GLY A 133 -18.18 6.07 -0.16
CA GLY A 133 -18.83 6.88 -1.19
C GLY A 133 -18.03 8.12 -1.62
N ARG A 134 -18.63 8.98 -2.44
CA ARG A 134 -17.90 10.09 -3.11
C ARG A 134 -17.30 11.12 -2.14
N LYS A 135 -17.91 11.33 -0.97
CA LYS A 135 -17.49 12.37 -0.02
C LYS A 135 -16.18 12.01 0.69
N SER A 136 -15.85 10.74 0.84
CA SER A 136 -14.63 10.28 1.54
C SER A 136 -13.40 10.22 0.64
N ILE A 137 -13.57 10.26 -0.70
CA ILE A 137 -12.48 10.12 -1.68
C ILE A 137 -11.31 11.05 -1.36
N ARG A 138 -11.60 12.32 -1.08
CA ARG A 138 -10.57 13.34 -0.82
C ARG A 138 -9.76 13.04 0.44
N LEU A 139 -10.41 12.54 1.49
CA LEU A 139 -9.72 12.23 2.75
C LEU A 139 -8.85 10.99 2.57
N PHE A 140 -9.41 9.91 2.01
CA PHE A 140 -8.67 8.68 1.77
C PHE A 140 -7.49 8.88 0.81
N SER A 141 -7.66 9.65 -0.26
CA SER A 141 -6.58 9.90 -1.21
C SER A 141 -5.41 10.66 -0.57
N VAL A 142 -5.70 11.69 0.24
CA VAL A 142 -4.69 12.52 0.90
C VAL A 142 -3.97 11.72 1.98
N VAL A 143 -4.71 11.00 2.83
CA VAL A 143 -4.12 10.23 3.93
C VAL A 143 -3.29 9.07 3.39
N CYS A 144 -3.81 8.27 2.46
CA CYS A 144 -3.05 7.17 1.87
C CYS A 144 -1.81 7.68 1.12
N GLY A 145 -1.93 8.76 0.34
CA GLY A 145 -0.79 9.36 -0.37
C GLY A 145 0.29 9.89 0.59
N ALA A 146 -0.09 10.57 1.67
CA ALA A 146 0.85 11.08 2.67
C ALA A 146 1.56 9.94 3.42
N VAL A 147 0.81 8.90 3.78
CA VAL A 147 1.36 7.69 4.40
C VAL A 147 2.34 6.98 3.48
N SER A 148 2.10 6.97 2.18
CA SER A 148 2.99 6.33 1.20
C SER A 148 4.35 7.01 1.04
N ILE A 149 4.53 8.27 1.47
CA ILE A 149 5.82 8.98 1.38
C ILE A 149 6.96 8.26 2.13
N PRO A 150 6.86 8.00 3.45
CA PRO A 150 7.91 7.29 4.19
C PRO A 150 8.14 5.87 3.68
N PHE A 151 7.11 5.20 3.15
CA PHE A 151 7.23 3.86 2.58
C PHE A 151 7.91 3.89 1.21
N GLY A 152 7.66 4.94 0.40
CA GLY A 152 8.39 5.20 -0.83
C GLY A 152 9.87 5.41 -0.59
N LEU A 153 10.22 6.20 0.42
CA LEU A 153 11.62 6.39 0.85
C LEU A 153 12.24 5.08 1.31
N LEU A 154 11.50 4.25 2.06
CA LEU A 154 11.98 2.95 2.53
C LEU A 154 12.26 1.99 1.37
N VAL A 155 11.36 1.91 0.38
CA VAL A 155 11.57 1.09 -0.82
C VAL A 155 12.74 1.60 -1.65
N GLY A 156 12.84 2.91 -1.87
CA GLY A 156 13.99 3.50 -2.57
C GLY A 156 15.32 3.18 -1.86
N ALA A 157 15.35 3.26 -0.53
CA ALA A 157 16.53 2.86 0.25
C ALA A 157 16.85 1.37 0.05
N MET A 158 15.85 0.48 0.12
CA MET A 158 16.05 -0.95 -0.11
C MET A 158 16.57 -1.26 -1.52
N ASN A 159 16.07 -0.57 -2.54
CA ASN A 159 16.52 -0.74 -3.93
C ASN A 159 17.95 -0.23 -4.15
N SER A 160 18.37 0.80 -3.42
CA SER A 160 19.75 1.31 -3.46
C SER A 160 20.79 0.44 -2.72
N GLY A 161 20.39 -0.73 -2.21
CA GLY A 161 21.31 -1.68 -1.56
C GLY A 161 21.67 -1.32 -0.11
N TYR A 162 20.88 -0.48 0.56
CA TYR A 162 21.08 -0.19 1.98
C TYR A 162 20.99 -1.46 2.84
N TRP A 163 21.73 -1.45 3.95
CA TRP A 163 21.79 -2.54 4.94
C TRP A 163 20.41 -2.99 5.47
N ILE A 164 19.42 -2.10 5.43
CA ILE A 164 18.05 -2.36 5.86
C ILE A 164 17.39 -3.50 5.07
N LYS A 165 17.71 -3.62 3.77
CA LYS A 165 17.18 -4.70 2.94
C LYS A 165 17.68 -6.06 3.43
N VAL A 166 18.99 -6.17 3.66
CA VAL A 166 19.63 -7.40 4.14
C VAL A 166 19.07 -7.80 5.51
N TRP A 167 18.91 -6.83 6.43
CA TRP A 167 18.36 -7.08 7.75
C TRP A 167 16.90 -7.59 7.68
N LEU A 168 16.06 -6.98 6.83
CA LEU A 168 14.68 -7.43 6.62
C LEU A 168 14.61 -8.81 5.94
N GLU A 169 15.46 -9.06 4.94
CA GLU A 169 15.52 -10.37 4.28
C GLU A 169 15.88 -11.48 5.27
N SER A 170 16.84 -11.24 6.17
CA SER A 170 17.18 -12.20 7.24
C SER A 170 16.04 -12.40 8.23
N LEU A 171 15.28 -11.36 8.57
CA LEU A 171 14.13 -11.48 9.48
C LEU A 171 12.99 -12.31 8.89
N PHE A 172 12.84 -12.26 7.56
CA PHE A 172 11.81 -12.98 6.81
C PHE A 172 12.29 -14.27 6.15
N GLU A 173 13.54 -14.67 6.37
CA GLU A 173 14.16 -15.85 5.76
C GLU A 173 13.36 -17.14 6.01
N ALA A 174 12.72 -17.25 7.17
CA ALA A 174 11.84 -18.37 7.52
C ALA A 174 10.64 -18.56 6.57
N PHE A 175 10.25 -17.52 5.82
CA PHE A 175 9.17 -17.54 4.85
C PHE A 175 9.68 -17.65 3.40
N GLY A 176 10.99 -17.76 3.18
CA GLY A 176 11.63 -17.77 1.87
C GLY A 176 12.00 -16.37 1.36
N LYS A 177 12.40 -16.28 0.08
CA LYS A 177 12.73 -14.99 -0.57
C LYS A 177 11.46 -14.16 -0.81
N ILE A 178 11.05 -13.41 0.20
CA ILE A 178 9.90 -12.51 0.14
C ILE A 178 10.22 -11.27 -0.70
N ASP A 179 9.27 -10.83 -1.53
CA ASP A 179 9.29 -9.50 -2.12
C ASP A 179 8.96 -8.44 -1.06
N LEU A 180 10.01 -7.92 -0.44
CA LEU A 180 9.90 -6.90 0.60
C LEU A 180 9.31 -5.59 0.07
N ASN A 181 9.54 -5.23 -1.19
CA ASN A 181 9.00 -4.00 -1.76
C ASN A 181 7.48 -4.08 -1.82
N LEU A 182 6.96 -5.19 -2.34
CA LEU A 182 5.53 -5.44 -2.36
C LEU A 182 4.95 -5.46 -0.95
N LEU A 183 5.59 -6.17 -0.02
CA LEU A 183 5.12 -6.26 1.37
C LEU A 183 5.01 -4.87 2.02
N VAL A 184 6.04 -4.03 1.88
CA VAL A 184 6.08 -2.65 2.40
C VAL A 184 4.98 -1.79 1.78
N ILE A 185 4.75 -1.91 0.46
CA ILE A 185 3.67 -1.18 -0.23
C ILE A 185 2.29 -1.61 0.30
N ILE A 186 2.04 -2.91 0.42
CA ILE A 186 0.77 -3.44 0.92
C ILE A 186 0.53 -3.00 2.37
N ILE A 187 1.55 -2.98 3.24
CA ILE A 187 1.43 -2.45 4.61
C ILE A 187 1.05 -0.96 4.58
N SER A 188 1.66 -0.17 3.68
CA SER A 188 1.37 1.27 3.55
C SER A 188 -0.11 1.52 3.25
N PHE A 189 -0.73 0.67 2.44
CA PHE A 189 -2.15 0.72 2.12
C PHE A 189 -3.03 0.47 3.35
N GLY A 190 -2.70 -0.57 4.14
CA GLY A 190 -3.40 -0.87 5.38
C GLY A 190 -3.30 0.26 6.40
N LEU A 191 -2.12 0.84 6.56
CA LEU A 191 -1.88 2.00 7.42
C LEU A 191 -2.71 3.22 6.96
N GLY A 192 -2.70 3.52 5.66
CA GLY A 192 -3.48 4.60 5.06
C GLY A 192 -4.98 4.45 5.29
N ILE A 193 -5.54 3.25 5.11
CA ILE A 193 -6.95 3.01 5.40
C ILE A 193 -7.24 3.13 6.90
N GLY A 194 -6.43 2.53 7.76
CA GLY A 194 -6.64 2.57 9.21
C GLY A 194 -6.70 4.00 9.74
N LEU A 195 -5.84 4.89 9.23
CA LEU A 195 -5.85 6.32 9.52
C LEU A 195 -7.01 7.08 8.85
N SER A 196 -7.54 6.60 7.73
CA SER A 196 -8.64 7.25 7.01
C SER A 196 -10.02 6.91 7.58
N ILE A 197 -10.15 5.76 8.24
CA ILE A 197 -11.40 5.30 8.87
C ILE A 197 -11.61 5.93 10.26
N SER A 198 -10.52 6.35 10.90
CA SER A 198 -10.49 6.79 12.29
C SER A 198 -10.99 8.22 12.51
#